data_AF-A0A495KXD5-F1
#
_entry.id   AF-A0A495KXD5-F1
#
_cell.length_a   1.000
_cell.length_b   1.000
_cell.length_c   1.000
_cell.angle_alpha   90.00
_cell.angle_beta   90.00
_cell.angle_gamma   90.00
#
_symmetry.space_group_name_H-M   'P 1'
#
loop_
_entity.id
_entity.type
_entity.pdbx_description
1 polymer ?
#
loop_
_entity_poly.entity_id
_entity_poly.type
_entity_poly.pdbx_seq_one_letter_code
_entity_poly.pdbx_strand_id
1 'polypeptide(L)'
;MGPLDTGDLIMLLVAVATVAVCVRVGAESVGRVRGHRLDHPSALLGLESRDEEQALRRSYSERRYALVEAAGTRIRAGARLGGEPDADGGAPTPVRVVDDLDRALALLNAEEESALARVQAGHAGRLAVAERERARAWWLDVACAGTAVLLAGGSVGAAVAALL
;
A
#
# COMPACT_ATOMS: atom_id res chain seq x y z
N MET A 1 51.77 37.56 8.16
CA MET A 1 50.93 37.46 6.96
C MET A 1 51.83 37.04 5.80
N GLY A 2 52.10 35.74 5.68
CA GLY A 2 52.72 35.17 4.48
C GLY A 2 51.60 34.85 3.47
N PRO A 3 51.82 35.03 2.17
CA PRO A 3 50.82 34.67 1.18
C PRO A 3 50.59 33.14 1.23
N LEU A 4 49.32 32.72 1.21
CA LEU A 4 48.95 31.32 1.00
C LEU A 4 49.66 30.82 -0.26
N ASP A 5 50.49 29.79 -0.09
CA ASP A 5 51.19 29.20 -1.23
C ASP A 5 50.16 28.51 -2.14
N THR A 6 50.44 28.50 -3.44
CA THR A 6 49.52 27.95 -4.45
C THR A 6 49.22 26.48 -4.15
N GLY A 7 50.17 25.78 -3.54
CA GLY A 7 50.02 24.40 -3.07
C GLY A 7 48.96 24.22 -1.97
N ASP A 8 48.85 25.15 -1.01
CA ASP A 8 47.86 25.09 0.07
C ASP A 8 46.45 25.34 -0.45
N LEU A 9 46.31 26.26 -1.42
CA LEU A 9 45.03 26.55 -2.07
C LEU A 9 44.51 25.34 -2.87
N ILE A 10 45.42 24.63 -3.56
CA ILE A 10 45.10 23.41 -4.32
C ILE A 10 44.70 22.28 -3.37
N MET A 11 45.44 22.09 -2.26
CA MET A 11 45.10 21.11 -1.22
C MET A 11 43.73 21.36 -0.61
N LEU A 12 43.38 22.62 -0.33
CA LEU A 12 42.08 23.00 0.21
C LEU A 12 40.95 22.69 -0.79
N LEU A 13 41.13 23.02 -2.07
CA LEU A 13 40.16 22.72 -3.14
C LEU A 13 39.95 21.22 -3.32
N VAL A 14 41.02 20.43 -3.28
CA VAL A 14 40.95 18.97 -3.38
C VAL A 14 40.22 18.40 -2.15
N ALA A 15 40.52 18.87 -0.95
CA ALA A 15 39.84 18.43 0.27
C ALA A 15 38.32 18.72 0.21
N VAL A 16 37.94 19.93 -0.21
CA VAL A 16 36.53 20.33 -0.37
C VAL A 16 35.83 19.48 -1.44
N ALA A 17 36.46 19.26 -2.59
CA ALA A 17 35.90 18.43 -3.65
C ALA A 17 35.72 16.97 -3.21
N THR A 18 36.68 16.43 -2.45
CA THR A 18 36.63 15.04 -1.95
C THR A 18 35.49 14.87 -0.94
N VAL A 19 35.32 15.83 -0.02
CA VAL A 19 34.20 15.82 0.93
C VAL A 19 32.86 15.93 0.20
N ALA A 20 32.75 16.81 -0.80
CA ALA A 20 31.53 16.96 -1.60
C ALA A 20 31.17 15.65 -2.34
N VAL A 21 32.15 14.95 -2.91
CA VAL A 21 31.95 13.65 -3.57
C VAL A 21 31.52 12.59 -2.56
N CYS A 22 32.17 12.50 -1.39
CA CYS A 22 31.79 11.55 -0.34
C CYS A 22 30.36 11.78 0.17
N VAL A 23 29.95 13.04 0.36
CA VAL A 23 28.57 13.39 0.75
C VAL A 23 27.58 12.98 -0.35
N ARG A 24 27.91 13.24 -1.62
CA ARG A 24 27.04 12.89 -2.76
C ARG A 24 26.91 11.37 -2.93
N VAL A 25 28.02 10.63 -2.89
CA VAL A 25 28.03 9.16 -3.01
C VAL A 25 27.33 8.52 -1.82
N GLY A 26 27.52 9.06 -0.61
CA GLY A 26 26.77 8.65 0.58
C GLY A 26 25.26 8.85 0.40
N ALA A 27 24.85 10.01 -0.11
CA ALA A 27 23.44 10.30 -0.38
C ALA A 27 22.84 9.37 -1.44
N GLU A 28 23.55 9.09 -2.55
CA GLU A 28 23.09 8.17 -3.60
C GLU A 28 23.04 6.70 -3.12
N SER A 29 24.01 6.27 -2.32
CA SER A 29 24.07 4.93 -1.70
C SER A 29 22.89 4.71 -0.77
N VAL A 30 22.64 5.67 0.12
CA VAL A 30 21.52 5.66 1.05
C VAL A 30 20.19 5.69 0.28
N GLY A 31 20.09 6.47 -0.80
CA GLY A 31 18.93 6.48 -1.69
C GLY A 31 18.64 5.10 -2.32
N ARG A 32 19.67 4.39 -2.80
CA ARG A 32 19.52 3.04 -3.37
C ARG A 32 19.13 1.97 -2.35
N VAL A 33 19.78 1.95 -1.20
CA VAL A 33 19.45 0.98 -0.13
C VAL A 33 18.06 1.26 0.46
N ARG A 34 17.62 2.52 0.48
CA ARG A 34 16.29 2.92 0.98
C ARG A 34 15.16 2.68 0.01
N GLY A 35 15.33 2.90 -1.29
CA GLY A 35 14.30 2.52 -2.27
C GLY A 35 13.91 1.05 -2.09
N HIS A 36 14.90 0.18 -1.82
CA HIS A 36 14.65 -1.23 -1.55
C HIS A 36 13.96 -1.56 -0.22
N ARG A 37 14.07 -0.70 0.81
CA ARG A 37 13.47 -0.91 2.14
C ARG A 37 12.13 -0.21 2.34
N LEU A 38 11.90 0.92 1.67
CA LEU A 38 10.71 1.76 1.84
C LEU A 38 9.71 1.63 0.69
N ASP A 39 10.16 1.36 -0.54
CA ASP A 39 9.24 1.19 -1.66
C ASP A 39 8.70 -0.23 -1.74
N HIS A 40 9.52 -1.21 -1.38
CA HIS A 40 9.13 -2.63 -1.40
C HIS A 40 7.90 -2.96 -0.54
N PRO A 41 7.78 -2.53 0.74
CA PRO A 41 6.56 -2.80 1.51
C PRO A 41 5.33 -2.09 0.94
N SER A 42 5.47 -0.88 0.40
CA SER A 42 4.34 -0.15 -0.19
C SER A 42 3.85 -0.72 -1.53
N ALA A 43 4.77 -1.25 -2.33
CA ALA A 43 4.46 -1.89 -3.60
C ALA A 43 3.75 -3.22 -3.37
N LEU A 44 4.13 -3.95 -2.30
CA LEU A 44 3.45 -5.16 -1.87
C LEU A 44 2.06 -4.87 -1.31
N LEU A 45 1.87 -3.77 -0.57
CA LEU A 45 0.55 -3.39 -0.06
C LEU A 45 -0.51 -3.31 -1.18
N GLY A 46 -0.17 -2.75 -2.34
CA GLY A 46 -1.09 -2.66 -3.48
C GLY A 46 -1.38 -4.01 -4.18
N LEU A 47 -0.48 -4.99 -4.04
CA LEU A 47 -0.72 -6.36 -4.51
C LEU A 47 -1.57 -7.13 -3.48
N GLU A 48 -1.23 -7.05 -2.20
CA GLU A 48 -2.00 -7.63 -1.10
C GLU A 48 -3.45 -7.14 -1.09
N SER A 49 -3.69 -5.85 -1.35
CA SER A 49 -5.05 -5.31 -1.42
C SER A 49 -5.84 -5.89 -2.59
N ARG A 50 -5.20 -6.08 -3.74
CA ARG A 50 -5.84 -6.68 -4.93
C ARG A 50 -6.13 -8.15 -4.67
N ASP A 51 -5.23 -8.87 -4.01
CA ASP A 51 -5.42 -10.27 -3.66
C ASP A 51 -6.54 -10.45 -2.63
N GLU A 52 -6.59 -9.59 -1.60
CA GLU A 52 -7.68 -9.55 -0.61
C GLU A 52 -9.04 -9.26 -1.28
N GLU A 53 -9.10 -8.25 -2.16
CA GLU A 53 -10.32 -7.92 -2.91
C GLU A 53 -10.74 -9.05 -3.86
N GLN A 54 -9.80 -9.66 -4.58
CA GLN A 54 -10.08 -10.77 -5.50
C GLN A 54 -10.55 -12.01 -4.75
N ALA A 55 -9.93 -12.36 -3.62
CA ALA A 55 -10.35 -13.46 -2.76
C ALA A 55 -11.77 -13.23 -2.22
N LEU A 56 -12.07 -12.00 -1.80
CA LEU A 56 -13.40 -11.64 -1.32
C LEU A 56 -14.46 -11.78 -2.44
N ARG A 57 -14.21 -11.20 -3.62
CA ARG A 57 -15.11 -11.30 -4.79
C ARG A 57 -15.31 -12.77 -5.20
N ARG A 58 -14.24 -13.57 -5.18
CA ARG A 58 -14.30 -15.01 -5.44
C ARG A 58 -15.22 -15.71 -4.44
N SER A 59 -15.04 -15.49 -3.14
CA SER A 59 -15.91 -16.05 -2.11
C SER A 59 -17.39 -15.67 -2.29
N TYR A 60 -17.70 -14.42 -2.64
CA TYR A 60 -19.07 -14.00 -2.93
C TYR A 60 -19.63 -14.60 -4.23
N SER A 61 -18.78 -14.80 -5.25
CA SER A 61 -19.19 -15.51 -6.47
C SER A 61 -19.56 -16.97 -6.17
N GLU A 62 -18.76 -17.67 -5.35
CA GLU A 62 -19.01 -19.05 -4.94
C GLU A 62 -20.33 -19.17 -4.15
N ARG A 63 -20.58 -18.23 -3.24
CA ARG A 63 -21.86 -18.14 -2.51
C ARG A 63 -23.06 -17.88 -3.43
N ARG A 64 -22.93 -17.01 -4.44
CA ARG A 64 -23.97 -16.78 -5.45
C ARG A 64 -24.29 -18.06 -6.23
N TYR A 65 -23.26 -18.78 -6.68
CA TYR A 65 -23.46 -20.06 -7.35
C TYR A 65 -24.17 -21.07 -6.46
N ALA A 66 -23.79 -21.17 -5.18
CA ALA A 66 -24.42 -22.07 -4.23
C ALA A 66 -25.92 -21.73 -4.01
N LEU A 67 -26.28 -20.45 -3.95
CA LEU A 67 -27.67 -20.01 -3.83
C LEU A 67 -28.50 -20.37 -5.07
N VAL A 68 -27.95 -20.13 -6.26
CA VAL A 68 -28.60 -20.49 -7.54
C VAL A 68 -28.77 -22.00 -7.65
N GLU A 69 -27.74 -22.77 -7.28
CA GLU A 69 -27.80 -24.22 -7.28
C GLU A 69 -28.87 -24.74 -6.30
N ALA A 70 -28.91 -24.21 -5.08
CA ALA A 70 -29.90 -24.57 -4.07
C ALA A 70 -31.34 -24.16 -4.45
N ALA A 71 -31.52 -23.06 -5.17
CA ALA A 71 -32.82 -22.71 -5.75
C ALA A 71 -33.20 -23.67 -6.88
N GLY A 72 -32.26 -24.01 -7.76
CA GLY A 72 -32.46 -24.95 -8.86
C GLY A 72 -32.77 -26.38 -8.39
N THR A 73 -32.23 -26.84 -7.26
CA THR A 73 -32.60 -28.13 -6.67
C THR A 73 -34.02 -28.09 -6.10
N ARG A 74 -34.42 -27.01 -5.42
CA ARG A 74 -35.78 -26.82 -4.90
C ARG A 74 -36.84 -26.77 -6.01
N ILE A 75 -36.59 -26.03 -7.09
CA ILE A 75 -37.50 -25.96 -8.24
C ILE A 75 -37.66 -27.35 -8.88
N ARG A 76 -36.56 -28.07 -9.11
CA ARG A 76 -36.61 -29.43 -9.68
C ARG A 76 -37.30 -30.43 -8.76
N ALA A 77 -37.12 -30.31 -7.44
CA ALA A 77 -37.83 -31.14 -6.47
C ALA A 77 -39.35 -30.87 -6.49
N GLY A 78 -39.77 -29.61 -6.48
CA GLY A 78 -41.18 -29.23 -6.60
C GLY A 78 -41.82 -29.68 -7.91
N ALA A 79 -41.09 -29.59 -9.02
CA ALA A 79 -41.56 -30.08 -10.32
C ALA A 79 -41.78 -31.60 -10.37
N ARG A 80 -40.96 -32.38 -9.65
CA ARG A 80 -41.09 -33.85 -9.57
C ARG A 80 -42.27 -34.31 -8.71
N LEU A 81 -42.71 -33.48 -7.77
CA LEU A 81 -43.77 -33.83 -6.83
C LEU A 81 -45.18 -33.63 -7.39
N GLY A 82 -45.34 -33.06 -8.60
CA GLY A 82 -46.63 -32.84 -9.24
C GLY A 82 -47.46 -31.82 -8.45
N GLY A 83 -47.25 -30.53 -8.73
CA GLY A 83 -47.75 -29.45 -7.89
C GLY A 83 -49.27 -29.39 -7.73
N GLU A 84 -49.74 -29.51 -6.49
CA GLU A 84 -50.79 -28.64 -5.98
C GLU A 84 -50.14 -27.53 -5.13
N PRO A 85 -50.52 -26.26 -5.32
CA PRO A 85 -50.01 -25.15 -4.54
C PRO A 85 -50.69 -25.17 -3.16
N ASP A 86 -49.93 -25.44 -2.11
CA ASP A 86 -50.57 -25.67 -0.82
C ASP A 86 -50.87 -24.37 -0.09
N ALA A 87 -52.06 -24.34 0.53
CA ALA A 87 -52.45 -23.30 1.45
C ALA A 87 -51.70 -23.42 2.80
N ASP A 88 -51.13 -24.60 3.15
CA ASP A 88 -50.46 -24.76 4.45
C ASP A 88 -49.37 -25.88 4.59
N GLY A 89 -48.91 -26.59 3.53
CA GLY A 89 -47.92 -27.67 3.78
C GLY A 89 -47.15 -28.31 2.61
N GLY A 90 -47.28 -27.81 1.38
CA GLY A 90 -46.84 -28.50 0.16
C GLY A 90 -45.78 -27.72 -0.59
N ALA A 91 -45.05 -28.46 -1.43
CA ALA A 91 -43.80 -28.03 -2.06
C ALA A 91 -43.83 -26.57 -2.57
N PRO A 92 -42.76 -25.78 -2.32
CA PRO A 92 -42.77 -24.35 -2.62
C PRO A 92 -43.01 -24.11 -4.11
N THR A 93 -43.91 -23.16 -4.42
CA THR A 93 -44.17 -22.79 -5.81
C THR A 93 -42.91 -22.19 -6.45
N PRO A 94 -42.63 -22.47 -7.74
CA PRO A 94 -41.43 -21.99 -8.41
C PRO A 94 -41.22 -20.47 -8.31
N VAL A 95 -42.32 -19.71 -8.36
CA VAL A 95 -42.30 -18.24 -8.22
C VAL A 95 -41.75 -17.81 -6.85
N ARG A 96 -42.22 -18.43 -5.75
CA ARG A 96 -41.68 -18.12 -4.41
C ARG A 96 -40.21 -18.47 -4.28
N VAL A 97 -39.75 -19.56 -4.91
CA VAL A 97 -38.33 -19.94 -4.89
C VAL A 97 -37.46 -18.91 -5.62
N VAL A 98 -37.96 -18.32 -6.71
CA VAL A 98 -37.27 -17.24 -7.43
C VAL A 98 -37.28 -15.95 -6.62
N ASP A 99 -38.42 -15.57 -6.02
CA ASP A 99 -38.50 -14.37 -5.17
C ASP A 99 -37.55 -14.46 -3.95
N ASP A 100 -37.46 -15.63 -3.33
CA ASP A 100 -36.53 -15.90 -2.24
C ASP A 100 -35.07 -15.86 -2.71
N LEU A 101 -34.79 -16.36 -3.91
CA LEU A 101 -33.45 -16.28 -4.52
C LEU A 101 -33.07 -14.83 -4.80
N ASP A 102 -33.96 -14.02 -5.39
CA ASP A 102 -33.71 -12.61 -5.68
C ASP A 102 -33.47 -11.82 -4.40
N ARG A 103 -34.25 -12.07 -3.33
CA ARG A 103 -34.01 -11.47 -2.02
C ARG A 103 -32.65 -11.87 -1.45
N ALA A 104 -32.30 -13.15 -1.52
CA ALA A 104 -31.02 -13.64 -1.02
C ALA A 104 -29.83 -13.06 -1.80
N LEU A 105 -29.94 -12.96 -3.13
CA LEU A 105 -28.92 -12.35 -3.98
C LEU A 105 -28.78 -10.84 -3.70
N ALA A 106 -29.88 -10.13 -3.48
CA ALA A 106 -29.85 -8.71 -3.13
C ALA A 106 -29.14 -8.47 -1.78
N LEU A 107 -29.46 -9.28 -0.76
CA LEU A 107 -28.77 -9.23 0.53
C LEU A 107 -27.27 -9.53 0.39
N LEU A 108 -26.92 -10.57 -0.38
CA LEU A 108 -25.54 -10.96 -0.60
C LEU A 108 -24.72 -9.89 -1.34
N ASN A 109 -25.34 -9.18 -2.29
CA ASN A 109 -24.70 -8.05 -2.99
C ASN A 109 -24.45 -6.87 -2.05
N ALA A 110 -25.41 -6.54 -1.17
CA ALA A 110 -25.23 -5.49 -0.17
C ALA A 110 -24.13 -5.85 0.84
N GLU A 111 -24.06 -7.12 1.25
CA GLU A 111 -22.96 -7.63 2.08
C GLU A 111 -21.60 -7.50 1.38
N GLU A 112 -21.52 -7.90 0.10
CA GLU A 112 -20.32 -7.78 -0.74
C GLU A 112 -19.83 -6.33 -0.82
N GLU A 113 -20.72 -5.39 -1.13
CA GLU A 113 -20.40 -3.97 -1.24
C GLU A 113 -19.89 -3.42 0.10
N SER A 114 -20.56 -3.75 1.20
CA SER A 114 -20.13 -3.33 2.54
C SER A 114 -18.76 -3.90 2.92
N ALA A 115 -18.48 -5.15 2.53
CA ALA A 115 -17.22 -5.82 2.83
C ALA A 115 -16.07 -5.25 2.00
N LEU A 116 -16.30 -5.00 0.71
CA LEU A 116 -15.33 -4.34 -0.17
C LEU A 116 -15.00 -2.93 0.34
N ALA A 117 -16.01 -2.14 0.73
CA ALA A 117 -15.80 -0.82 1.28
C ALA A 117 -14.91 -0.83 2.54
N ARG A 118 -15.08 -1.82 3.44
CA ARG A 118 -14.23 -1.99 4.62
C ARG A 118 -12.78 -2.32 4.26
N VAL A 119 -12.56 -3.23 3.31
CA VAL A 119 -11.22 -3.60 2.84
C VAL A 119 -10.52 -2.38 2.22
N GLN A 120 -11.22 -1.64 1.35
CA GLN A 120 -10.70 -0.44 0.71
C GLN A 120 -10.38 0.67 1.71
N ALA A 121 -11.25 0.91 2.69
CA ALA A 121 -11.01 1.90 3.73
C ALA A 121 -9.80 1.51 4.60
N GLY A 122 -9.66 0.23 4.97
CA GLY A 122 -8.50 -0.27 5.72
C GLY A 122 -7.21 -0.11 4.93
N HIS A 123 -7.25 -0.37 3.61
CA HIS A 123 -6.10 -0.20 2.74
C HIS A 123 -5.70 1.28 2.58
N ALA A 124 -6.66 2.17 2.35
CA ALA A 124 -6.41 3.61 2.29
C ALA A 124 -5.79 4.14 3.60
N GLY A 125 -6.22 3.63 4.75
CA GLY A 125 -5.61 3.92 6.05
C GLY A 125 -4.15 3.47 6.13
N ARG A 126 -3.85 2.23 5.71
CA ARG A 126 -2.47 1.70 5.66
C ARG A 126 -1.57 2.51 4.73
N LEU A 127 -2.05 2.88 3.55
CA LEU A 127 -1.33 3.75 2.60
C LEU A 127 -1.02 5.12 3.20
N ALA A 128 -2.00 5.76 3.83
CA ALA A 128 -1.80 7.07 4.45
C ALA A 128 -0.76 7.03 5.60
N VAL A 129 -0.71 5.93 6.36
CA VAL A 129 0.34 5.73 7.38
C VAL A 129 1.71 5.56 6.72
N ALA A 130 1.82 4.72 5.69
CA ALA A 130 3.08 4.52 4.97
C ALA A 130 3.59 5.82 4.33
N GLU A 131 2.72 6.65 3.77
CA GLU A 131 3.07 7.97 3.23
C GLU A 131 3.57 8.94 4.31
N ARG A 132 2.94 8.95 5.48
CA ARG A 132 3.40 9.77 6.62
C ARG A 132 4.78 9.34 7.10
N GLU A 133 5.03 8.04 7.17
CA GLU A 133 6.34 7.52 7.56
C GLU A 133 7.43 7.89 6.54
N ARG A 134 7.11 7.84 5.24
CA ARG A 134 8.00 8.33 4.18
C ARG A 134 8.31 9.80 4.32
N ALA A 135 7.30 10.63 4.55
CA ALA A 135 7.49 12.07 4.73
C ALA A 135 8.41 12.36 5.93
N ARG A 136 8.22 11.65 7.05
CA ARG A 136 9.08 11.77 8.23
C ARG A 136 10.51 11.31 7.97
N ALA A 137 10.68 10.17 7.30
CA ALA A 137 12.01 9.66 6.94
C ALA A 137 12.75 10.66 6.04
N TRP A 138 12.07 11.24 5.04
CA TRP A 138 12.63 12.27 4.18
C TRP A 138 13.09 13.50 4.97
N TRP A 139 12.27 13.98 5.93
CA TRP A 139 12.66 15.10 6.79
C TRP A 139 13.89 14.81 7.65
N LEU A 140 13.97 13.63 8.24
CA LEU A 140 15.15 13.21 9.03
C LEU A 140 16.40 13.13 8.16
N ASP A 141 16.26 12.76 6.89
CA ASP A 141 17.37 12.68 5.95
C ASP A 141 17.88 14.04 5.53
N VAL A 142 16.97 14.96 5.23
CA VAL A 142 17.31 16.35 4.96
C VAL A 142 18.02 16.96 6.16
N ALA A 143 17.55 16.66 7.38
CA ALA A 143 18.20 17.11 8.61
C ALA A 143 19.61 16.54 8.77
N CYS A 144 19.80 15.22 8.60
CA CYS A 144 21.11 14.57 8.70
C CYS A 144 22.10 15.00 7.61
N ALA A 145 21.64 15.15 6.37
CA ALA A 145 22.48 15.67 5.29
C ALA A 145 22.87 17.13 5.55
N GLY A 146 21.91 17.95 6.02
CA GLY A 146 22.16 19.34 6.40
C GLY A 146 23.18 19.46 7.53
N THR A 147 23.06 18.64 8.59
CA THR A 147 24.03 18.65 9.70
C THR A 147 25.41 18.17 9.26
N ALA A 148 25.50 17.15 8.42
CA ALA A 148 26.78 16.68 7.87
C ALA A 148 27.48 17.77 7.04
N VAL A 149 26.73 18.50 6.20
CA VAL A 149 27.24 19.64 5.42
C VAL A 149 27.68 20.78 6.35
N LEU A 150 26.93 21.10 7.39
CA LEU A 150 27.31 22.14 8.35
C LEU A 150 28.57 21.77 9.13
N LEU A 151 28.73 20.52 9.56
CA LEU A 151 29.93 20.04 10.24
C LEU A 151 31.16 20.08 9.33
N ALA A 152 31.00 19.65 8.08
CA ALA A 152 32.06 19.73 7.07
C ALA A 152 32.43 21.19 6.72
N GLY A 153 31.44 22.05 6.54
CA GLY A 153 31.67 23.48 6.29
C GLY A 153 32.32 24.18 7.47
N GLY A 154 31.91 23.83 8.70
CA GLY A 154 32.48 24.35 9.94
C GLY A 154 33.92 23.92 10.17
N SER A 155 34.27 22.67 9.88
CA SER A 155 35.65 22.18 10.00
C SER A 155 36.59 22.82 8.98
N VAL A 156 36.12 23.02 7.75
CA VAL A 156 36.87 23.76 6.71
C VAL A 156 37.01 25.23 7.09
N GLY A 157 35.93 25.87 7.56
CA GLY A 157 35.97 27.27 8.01
C GLY A 157 36.93 27.49 9.19
N ALA A 158 36.94 26.57 10.17
CA ALA A 158 37.87 26.60 11.29
C ALA A 158 39.32 26.40 10.83
N ALA A 159 39.58 25.49 9.88
CA ALA A 159 40.90 25.28 9.33
C ALA A 159 41.42 26.51 8.58
N VAL A 160 40.58 27.17 7.78
CA VAL A 160 40.93 28.42 7.09
C VAL A 160 41.17 29.57 8.07
N ALA A 161 40.33 29.70 9.10
CA ALA A 161 40.51 30.71 10.15
C ALA A 161 41.79 30.51 10.97
N ALA A 162 42.25 29.27 11.14
CA ALA A 162 43.52 28.97 11.80
C ALA A 162 44.77 29.21 10.91
N LEU A 163 44.57 29.31 9.59
CA LEU A 163 45.62 29.61 8.61
C LEU A 163 45.77 31.12 8.30
N LEU A 164 44.76 31.94 8.65
CA LEU A 164 44.75 33.40 8.53
C LEU A 164 45.36 34.08 9.76
#